data_AF-A0A351L8G1-F1
#
_entry.id   AF-A0A351L8G1-F1
#
_cell.length_a   1.000
_cell.length_b   1.000
_cell.length_c   1.000
_cell.angle_alpha   90.00
_cell.angle_beta   90.00
_cell.angle_gamma   90.00
#
_symmetry.space_group_name_H-M   'P 1'
#
loop_
_entity.id
_entity.type
_entity.pdbx_description
1 polymer ?
#
loop_
_entity_poly.entity_id
_entity_poly.type
_entity_poly.pdbx_seq_one_letter_code
_entity_poly.pdbx_strand_id
1 'polypeptide(L)'
;MGSRDEDLLYNVLEGTAEAVLTKLSIKGIEWVANEIQRRASQPVKQLELGGTVGYATSGSKVTITADNIINNRNGGKSGTLMLMLWATDNVYNGGTITGYVFGSKRLDPLDGGYQYTDIKHKVNYVEPPKGDYYVTLTLNEYEDDETWLIYDWRNFGGEFSVS
;
A
#
# COMPACT_ATOMS: atom_id res chain seq x y z
N MET A 1 11.21 -3.29 23.70
CA MET A 1 10.83 -4.61 24.25
C MET A 1 9.33 -4.74 24.06
N GLY A 2 8.90 -5.19 22.87
CA GLY A 2 7.51 -5.56 22.61
C GLY A 2 7.18 -6.77 23.48
N SER A 3 6.12 -6.67 24.29
CA SER A 3 5.85 -7.62 25.36
C SER A 3 5.39 -8.97 24.78
N ARG A 4 5.84 -10.07 25.39
CA ARG A 4 5.46 -11.47 25.08
C ARG A 4 3.94 -11.70 25.02
N ASP A 5 3.15 -10.78 25.57
CA ASP A 5 1.69 -10.88 25.62
C ASP A 5 1.01 -10.58 24.28
N GLU A 6 1.63 -9.77 23.40
CA GLU A 6 1.09 -9.50 22.06
C GLU A 6 1.31 -10.68 21.11
N ASP A 7 2.49 -11.31 21.15
CA ASP A 7 2.78 -12.54 20.40
C ASP A 7 1.86 -13.69 20.85
N LEU A 8 1.49 -13.76 22.14
CA LEU A 8 0.55 -14.75 22.65
C LEU A 8 -0.88 -14.49 22.17
N LEU A 9 -1.31 -13.22 22.08
CA LEU A 9 -2.63 -12.87 21.55
C LEU A 9 -2.76 -13.19 20.05
N TYR A 10 -1.73 -12.92 19.25
CA TYR A 10 -1.69 -13.31 17.83
C TYR A 10 -1.73 -14.83 17.66
N ASN A 11 -0.92 -15.58 18.41
CA ASN A 11 -0.90 -17.05 18.34
C ASN A 11 -2.22 -17.70 18.81
N VAL A 12 -2.92 -17.10 19.79
CA VAL A 12 -4.24 -17.58 20.25
C VAL A 12 -5.33 -17.28 19.21
N LEU A 13 -5.31 -16.10 18.57
CA LEU A 13 -6.26 -15.76 17.51
C LEU A 13 -6.07 -16.64 16.27
N GLU A 14 -4.83 -16.92 15.85
CA GLU A 14 -4.54 -17.85 14.76
C GLU A 14 -4.96 -19.29 15.11
N GLY A 15 -4.62 -19.77 16.30
CA GLY A 15 -4.98 -21.12 16.75
C GLY A 15 -6.49 -21.35 16.90
N THR A 16 -7.26 -20.32 17.25
CA THR A 16 -8.74 -20.41 17.31
C THR A 16 -9.38 -20.36 15.92
N ALA A 17 -8.82 -19.60 14.98
CA ALA A 17 -9.28 -19.57 13.60
C ALA A 17 -9.10 -20.94 12.93
N GLU A 18 -7.91 -21.55 13.00
CA GLU A 18 -7.64 -22.86 12.40
C GLU A 18 -8.56 -23.97 12.95
N ALA A 19 -8.85 -23.95 14.26
CA ALA A 19 -9.70 -24.94 14.92
C ALA A 19 -11.21 -24.80 14.61
N VAL A 20 -11.67 -23.59 14.27
CA VAL A 20 -13.04 -23.33 13.81
C VAL A 20 -13.21 -23.71 12.34
N LEU A 21 -12.18 -23.48 11.51
CA LEU A 21 -12.20 -23.75 10.07
C LEU A 21 -12.25 -25.25 9.74
N THR A 22 -11.63 -26.12 10.56
CA THR A 22 -11.63 -27.57 10.34
C THR A 22 -12.99 -28.26 10.54
N LYS A 23 -13.96 -27.61 11.21
CA LYS A 23 -15.25 -28.24 11.59
C LYS A 23 -16.44 -27.93 10.67
N LEU A 24 -16.28 -27.06 9.66
CA LEU A 24 -17.40 -26.51 8.86
C LEU A 24 -17.42 -26.92 7.37
N SER A 25 -16.82 -28.05 6.98
CA SER A 25 -16.75 -28.48 5.56
C SER A 25 -18.14 -28.79 4.95
N ILE A 26 -18.70 -27.76 4.31
CA ILE A 26 -19.73 -27.80 3.28
C ILE A 26 -19.20 -26.91 2.15
N LYS A 27 -19.27 -27.34 0.89
CA LYS A 27 -18.67 -26.66 -0.28
C LYS A 27 -18.97 -25.15 -0.42
N GLY A 28 -20.08 -24.66 0.15
CA GLY A 28 -20.41 -23.23 0.19
C GLY A 28 -19.72 -22.42 1.30
N ILE A 29 -19.27 -23.10 2.36
CA ILE A 29 -18.51 -22.52 3.48
C ILE A 29 -17.01 -22.60 3.22
N GLU A 30 -16.54 -23.58 2.45
CA GLU A 30 -15.12 -23.71 2.07
C GLU A 30 -14.58 -22.48 1.33
N TRP A 31 -15.38 -21.83 0.47
CA TRP A 31 -14.96 -20.58 -0.18
C TRP A 31 -14.74 -19.45 0.83
N VAL A 32 -15.66 -19.30 1.79
CA VAL A 32 -15.57 -18.28 2.85
C VAL A 32 -14.40 -18.59 3.78
N ALA A 33 -14.23 -19.86 4.18
CA ALA A 33 -13.12 -20.34 5.00
C ALA A 33 -11.76 -20.09 4.33
N ASN A 34 -11.65 -20.38 3.02
CA ASN A 34 -10.43 -20.13 2.25
C ASN A 34 -10.14 -18.63 2.12
N GLU A 35 -11.15 -17.78 1.93
CA GLU A 35 -10.95 -16.33 1.88
C GLU A 35 -10.57 -15.75 3.26
N ILE A 36 -11.15 -16.26 4.35
CA ILE A 36 -10.75 -15.92 5.73
C ILE A 36 -9.31 -16.33 5.98
N GLN A 37 -8.95 -17.58 5.67
CA GLN A 37 -7.60 -18.08 5.84
C GLN A 37 -6.60 -17.30 4.97
N ARG A 38 -6.94 -17.01 3.70
CA ARG A 38 -6.09 -16.23 2.79
C ARG A 38 -5.81 -14.82 3.32
N ARG A 39 -6.80 -14.18 3.95
CA ARG A 39 -6.65 -12.85 4.57
C ARG A 39 -5.85 -12.90 5.87
N ALA A 40 -6.12 -13.89 6.72
CA ALA A 40 -5.40 -14.09 7.96
C ALA A 40 -3.93 -14.48 7.72
N SER A 41 -3.64 -15.18 6.61
CA SER A 41 -2.30 -15.64 6.25
C SER A 41 -1.54 -14.72 5.31
N GLN A 42 -2.10 -13.55 4.91
CA GLN A 42 -1.30 -12.60 4.14
C GLN A 42 -0.23 -12.02 5.07
N PRO A 43 1.05 -12.03 4.67
CA PRO A 43 2.05 -11.29 5.42
C PRO A 43 1.62 -9.83 5.48
N VAL A 44 1.48 -9.28 6.70
CA VAL A 44 1.18 -7.88 6.89
C VAL A 44 2.31 -7.08 6.24
N LYS A 45 1.95 -6.18 5.32
CA LYS A 45 2.94 -5.30 4.68
C LYS A 45 3.55 -4.43 5.76
N GLN A 46 4.88 -4.36 5.82
CA GLN A 46 5.58 -3.54 6.81
C GLN A 46 5.19 -2.06 6.70
N LEU A 47 5.00 -1.59 5.46
CA LEU A 47 4.42 -0.29 5.15
C LEU A 47 3.24 -0.47 4.19
N GLU A 48 2.13 0.18 4.48
CA GLU A 48 0.86 -0.07 3.79
C GLU A 48 0.14 1.22 3.43
N LEU A 49 -0.47 1.24 2.24
CA LEU A 49 -1.53 2.19 1.86
C LEU A 49 -2.88 1.63 2.32
N GLY A 50 -3.32 1.99 3.52
CA GLY A 50 -4.58 1.48 4.04
C GLY A 50 -5.78 2.33 3.59
N GLY A 51 -6.93 1.67 3.50
CA GLY A 51 -8.17 2.27 3.04
C GLY A 51 -8.15 2.66 1.55
N THR A 52 -8.85 3.76 1.25
CA THR A 52 -9.03 4.29 -0.10
C THR A 52 -7.88 5.23 -0.46
N VAL A 53 -7.44 5.17 -1.71
CA VAL A 53 -6.50 6.12 -2.28
C VAL A 53 -7.09 6.79 -3.51
N GLY A 54 -6.57 7.96 -3.87
CA GLY A 54 -7.09 8.74 -4.99
C GLY A 54 -6.07 9.71 -5.56
N TYR A 55 -6.37 10.18 -6.77
CA TYR A 55 -5.68 11.32 -7.35
C TYR A 55 -6.64 12.17 -8.18
N ALA A 56 -6.32 13.45 -8.34
CA ALA A 56 -7.04 14.36 -9.24
C ALA A 56 -6.07 15.38 -9.84
N THR A 57 -6.05 15.48 -11.18
CA THR A 57 -5.28 16.48 -11.90
C THR A 57 -6.11 17.75 -12.12
N SER A 58 -5.47 18.91 -12.06
CA SER A 58 -6.09 20.21 -12.28
C SER A 58 -5.03 21.22 -12.74
N GLY A 59 -4.92 21.43 -14.04
CA GLY A 59 -3.88 22.27 -14.64
C GLY A 59 -2.48 21.75 -14.29
N SER A 60 -1.62 22.61 -13.77
CA SER A 60 -0.24 22.27 -13.38
C SER A 60 -0.09 21.58 -12.02
N LYS A 61 -1.19 21.03 -11.48
CA LYS A 61 -1.23 20.43 -10.14
C LYS A 61 -1.93 19.10 -10.14
N VAL A 62 -1.47 18.21 -9.27
CA VAL A 62 -2.15 16.95 -8.95
C VAL A 62 -2.36 16.87 -7.44
N THR A 63 -3.55 16.46 -7.02
CA THR A 63 -3.87 16.17 -5.63
C THR A 63 -3.74 14.67 -5.42
N ILE A 64 -2.92 14.25 -4.45
CA ILE A 64 -2.79 12.85 -4.00
C ILE A 64 -3.59 12.70 -2.71
N THR A 65 -4.41 11.67 -2.61
CA THR A 65 -5.17 11.34 -1.40
C THR A 65 -4.96 9.89 -0.96
N ALA A 66 -4.92 9.66 0.34
CA ALA A 66 -4.96 8.34 0.95
C ALA A 66 -5.63 8.44 2.33
N ASP A 67 -6.44 7.45 2.68
CA ASP A 67 -7.08 7.42 4.01
C ASP A 67 -6.02 7.29 5.10
N ASN A 68 -5.05 6.38 4.92
CA ASN A 68 -3.89 6.30 5.80
C ASN A 68 -2.66 5.66 5.13
N ILE A 69 -1.50 5.91 5.76
CA ILE A 69 -0.25 5.18 5.54
C ILE A 69 0.18 4.61 6.88
N ILE A 70 0.35 3.29 6.95
CA ILE A 70 0.59 2.59 8.22
C ILE A 70 1.99 1.99 8.18
N ASN A 71 2.75 2.16 9.27
CA ASN A 71 3.95 1.38 9.54
C ASN A 71 3.62 0.24 10.51
N ASN A 72 3.41 -0.96 9.98
CA ASN A 72 3.02 -2.14 10.74
C ASN A 72 4.21 -2.83 11.45
N ARG A 73 5.41 -2.27 11.43
CA ARG A 73 6.57 -2.83 12.15
C ARG A 73 6.34 -2.74 13.67
N ASN A 74 6.70 -3.81 14.38
CA ASN A 74 6.69 -3.85 15.86
C ASN A 74 7.88 -3.08 16.44
N GLY A 75 7.83 -1.74 16.33
CA GLY A 75 8.89 -0.81 16.69
C GLY A 75 9.83 -0.45 15.53
N GLY A 76 10.87 0.32 15.86
CA GLY A 76 11.75 0.93 14.87
C GLY A 76 11.12 2.18 14.23
N LYS A 77 11.79 2.70 13.20
CA LYS A 77 11.32 3.83 12.41
C LYS A 77 11.48 3.49 10.95
N SER A 78 10.57 3.97 10.10
CA SER A 78 10.81 3.91 8.67
C SER A 78 11.99 4.79 8.28
N GLY A 79 12.48 4.63 7.06
CA GLY A 79 13.18 5.65 6.33
C GLY A 79 12.24 6.79 5.92
N THR A 80 12.74 7.74 5.13
CA THR A 80 11.85 8.75 4.52
C THR A 80 10.83 8.04 3.65
N LEU A 81 9.56 8.43 3.74
CA LEU A 81 8.51 7.88 2.88
C LEU A 81 8.26 8.79 1.65
N MET A 82 7.87 8.18 0.54
CA MET A 82 7.48 8.91 -0.67
C MET A 82 6.30 8.25 -1.36
N LEU A 83 5.25 9.04 -1.59
CA LEU A 83 4.17 8.70 -2.49
C LEU A 83 4.54 9.11 -3.91
N MET A 84 4.30 8.25 -4.90
CA MET A 84 4.55 8.53 -6.31
C MET A 84 3.38 8.07 -7.17
N LEU A 85 2.87 8.96 -8.01
CA LEU A 85 1.93 8.62 -9.08
C LEU A 85 2.70 8.37 -10.37
N TRP A 86 2.52 7.17 -10.90
CA TRP A 86 3.15 6.68 -12.11
C TRP A 86 2.11 6.56 -13.23
N ALA A 87 2.48 7.00 -14.42
CA ALA A 87 1.85 6.65 -15.68
C ALA A 87 2.68 5.54 -16.33
N THR A 88 2.09 4.35 -16.49
CA THR A 88 2.77 3.12 -16.92
C THR A 88 2.08 2.51 -18.14
N ASP A 89 2.85 1.88 -19.03
CA ASP A 89 2.30 1.26 -20.25
C ASP A 89 1.45 0.00 -19.95
N ASN A 90 1.66 -0.62 -18.79
CA ASN A 90 0.92 -1.78 -18.31
C ASN A 90 0.51 -1.59 -16.85
N VAL A 91 -0.51 -2.31 -16.39
CA VAL A 91 -0.87 -2.40 -14.96
C VAL A 91 0.33 -2.91 -14.17
N TYR A 92 0.67 -2.23 -13.07
CA TYR A 92 1.79 -2.63 -12.23
C TYR A 92 1.43 -3.81 -11.33
N ASN A 93 2.25 -4.88 -11.37
CA ASN A 93 2.01 -6.14 -10.65
C ASN A 93 3.13 -6.49 -9.66
N GLY A 94 3.94 -5.50 -9.27
CA GLY A 94 5.12 -5.69 -8.39
C GLY A 94 6.44 -5.74 -9.17
N GLY A 95 7.56 -5.71 -8.44
CA GLY A 95 8.91 -5.65 -9.01
C GLY A 95 9.33 -4.25 -9.44
N THR A 96 10.22 -4.14 -10.42
CA THR A 96 10.66 -2.84 -10.94
C THR A 96 9.53 -2.15 -11.70
N ILE A 97 9.14 -0.96 -11.27
CA ILE A 97 8.19 -0.12 -11.99
C ILE A 97 8.92 0.67 -13.08
N THR A 98 8.30 0.81 -14.25
CA THR A 98 8.81 1.63 -15.37
C THR A 98 7.68 2.48 -15.91
N GLY A 99 7.94 3.77 -16.09
CA GLY A 99 6.94 4.74 -16.53
C GLY A 99 7.33 6.17 -16.17
N TYR A 100 6.36 7.07 -16.25
CA TYR A 100 6.55 8.50 -15.98
C TYR A 100 5.94 8.88 -14.64
N VAL A 101 6.73 9.47 -13.76
CA VAL A 101 6.23 10.00 -12.49
C VAL A 101 5.63 11.38 -12.75
N PHE A 102 4.32 11.52 -12.55
CA PHE A 102 3.61 12.78 -12.82
C PHE A 102 3.20 13.55 -11.56
N GLY A 103 3.45 12.98 -10.38
CA GLY A 103 3.27 13.64 -9.09
C GLY A 103 3.91 12.85 -7.96
N SER A 104 4.55 13.54 -7.03
CA SER A 104 5.16 12.88 -5.87
C SER A 104 5.07 13.72 -4.60
N LYS A 105 5.05 13.04 -3.46
CA LYS A 105 5.01 13.67 -2.14
C LYS A 105 5.94 12.93 -1.18
N ARG A 106 6.99 13.62 -0.75
CA ARG A 106 7.84 13.21 0.37
C ARG A 106 7.11 13.44 1.70
N LEU A 107 7.19 12.44 2.57
CA LEU A 107 6.67 12.42 3.93
C LEU A 107 7.83 12.13 4.88
N ASP A 108 7.68 12.57 6.12
CA ASP A 108 8.68 12.29 7.14
C ASP A 108 8.69 10.79 7.49
N PRO A 109 9.78 10.30 8.09
CA PRO A 109 9.80 8.95 8.60
C PRO A 109 8.78 8.73 9.72
N LEU A 110 8.17 7.55 9.73
CA LEU A 110 7.07 7.16 10.61
C LEU A 110 7.54 6.05 11.56
N ASP A 111 7.30 6.22 12.86
CA ASP A 111 7.65 5.20 13.85
C ASP A 111 6.80 3.92 13.67
N GLY A 112 7.35 2.76 14.04
CA GLY A 112 6.61 1.49 13.99
C GLY A 112 5.37 1.52 14.88
N GLY A 113 4.25 1.04 14.37
CA GLY A 113 2.93 1.10 15.00
C GLY A 113 2.19 2.43 14.80
N TYR A 114 2.79 3.42 14.13
CA TYR A 114 2.15 4.70 13.84
C TYR A 114 1.58 4.74 12.42
N GLN A 115 0.74 5.76 12.19
CA GLN A 115 0.13 6.02 10.89
C GLN A 115 0.03 7.51 10.60
N TYR A 116 0.09 7.86 9.32
CA TYR A 116 -0.50 9.09 8.80
C TYR A 116 -1.97 8.83 8.48
N THR A 117 -2.85 9.80 8.75
CA THR A 117 -4.28 9.74 8.40
C THR A 117 -4.69 10.96 7.58
N ASP A 118 -5.80 10.86 6.86
CA ASP A 118 -6.44 11.95 6.10
C ASP A 118 -5.47 12.68 5.16
N ILE A 119 -4.67 11.89 4.44
CA ILE A 119 -3.61 12.42 3.58
C ILE A 119 -4.25 13.11 2.38
N LYS A 120 -3.96 14.40 2.23
CA LYS A 120 -4.38 15.21 1.08
C LYS A 120 -3.33 16.24 0.73
N HIS A 121 -2.57 15.98 -0.33
CA HIS A 121 -1.47 16.84 -0.74
C HIS A 121 -1.60 17.27 -2.19
N LYS A 122 -1.52 18.58 -2.43
CA LYS A 122 -1.46 19.17 -3.76
C LYS A 122 0.00 19.40 -4.15
N VAL A 123 0.44 18.73 -5.20
CA VAL A 123 1.83 18.75 -5.68
C VAL A 123 1.89 19.22 -7.13
N ASN A 124 3.09 19.48 -7.64
CA ASN A 124 3.29 19.82 -9.04
C ASN A 124 2.92 18.62 -9.92
N TYR A 125 2.17 18.89 -10.98
CA TYR A 125 1.92 17.92 -12.04
C TYR A 125 3.05 18.03 -13.07
N VAL A 126 3.69 16.91 -13.36
CA VAL A 126 4.67 16.78 -14.45
C VAL A 126 3.99 15.97 -15.54
N GLU A 127 3.60 16.65 -16.61
CA GLU A 127 2.85 16.02 -17.70
C GLU A 127 3.68 14.90 -18.36
N PRO A 128 3.17 13.64 -18.39
CA PRO A 128 3.78 12.58 -19.18
C PRO A 128 3.76 12.92 -20.68
N PRO A 129 4.58 12.25 -21.50
CA PRO A 129 4.43 12.31 -22.95
C PRO A 129 3.01 11.94 -23.39
N LYS A 130 2.63 12.37 -24.61
CA LYS A 130 1.32 12.01 -25.17
C LYS A 130 1.20 10.50 -25.32
N GLY A 131 0.08 9.95 -24.89
CA GLY A 131 -0.18 8.51 -24.89
C GLY A 131 -1.29 8.13 -23.92
N ASP A 132 -1.61 6.83 -23.90
CA ASP A 132 -2.56 6.22 -22.99
C ASP A 132 -1.81 5.37 -21.97
N TYR A 133 -2.15 5.54 -20.69
CA TYR A 133 -1.42 4.92 -19.59
C TYR A 133 -2.35 4.27 -18.57
N TYR A 134 -1.81 3.31 -17.83
CA TYR A 134 -2.34 2.90 -16.53
C TYR A 134 -1.75 3.80 -15.45
N VAL A 135 -2.50 4.02 -14.37
CA VAL A 135 -2.02 4.80 -13.23
C VAL A 135 -1.80 3.93 -12.02
N THR A 136 -0.65 4.11 -11.38
CA THR A 136 -0.28 3.44 -10.13
C THR A 136 0.17 4.46 -9.10
N LEU A 137 -0.39 4.40 -7.88
CA LEU A 137 0.19 5.06 -6.71
C LEU A 137 1.11 4.06 -6.01
N THR A 138 2.39 4.41 -5.81
CA THR A 138 3.33 3.62 -4.99
C THR A 138 3.65 4.32 -3.68
N LEU A 139 3.81 3.53 -2.62
CA LEU A 139 4.42 3.91 -1.35
C LEU A 139 5.84 3.37 -1.32
N ASN A 140 6.80 4.29 -1.21
CA ASN A 140 8.22 4.00 -1.26
C ASN A 140 8.85 4.41 0.06
N GLU A 141 9.89 3.68 0.47
CA GLU A 141 10.74 4.02 1.60
C GLU A 141 12.18 4.18 1.12
N TYR A 142 12.85 5.20 1.65
CA TYR A 142 14.27 5.42 1.44
C TYR A 142 15.07 4.59 2.45
N GLU A 143 15.80 3.61 1.96
CA GLU A 143 16.58 2.67 2.76
C GLU A 143 18.04 3.14 2.90
N ASP A 144 18.78 2.49 3.81
CA ASP A 144 20.16 2.83 4.17
C ASP A 144 21.18 2.76 3.01
N ASP A 145 20.84 2.05 1.93
CA ASP A 145 21.67 1.91 0.72
C ASP A 145 21.39 2.97 -0.36
N GLU A 146 20.73 4.07 0.03
CA GLU A 146 20.31 5.18 -0.83
C GLU A 146 19.29 4.79 -1.91
N THR A 147 18.62 3.64 -1.76
CA THR A 147 17.60 3.19 -2.71
C THR A 147 16.19 3.49 -2.21
N TRP A 148 15.27 3.66 -3.17
CA TRP A 148 13.85 3.75 -2.91
C TRP A 148 13.20 2.40 -3.21
N LEU A 149 12.70 1.72 -2.18
CA LEU A 149 11.99 0.46 -2.32
C LEU A 149 10.48 0.66 -2.29
N ILE A 150 9.75 -0.01 -3.18
CA ILE A 150 8.30 -0.02 -3.19
C ILE A 150 7.81 -1.05 -2.17
N TYR A 151 7.09 -0.58 -1.15
CA TYR A 151 6.50 -1.43 -0.11
C TYR A 151 5.02 -1.74 -0.35
N ASP A 152 4.29 -0.79 -0.95
CA ASP A 152 2.89 -0.99 -1.34
C ASP A 152 2.54 -0.19 -2.59
N TRP A 153 1.48 -0.60 -3.29
CA TRP A 153 0.95 0.10 -4.45
C TRP A 153 -0.54 -0.10 -4.65
N ARG A 154 -1.18 0.82 -5.35
CA ARG A 154 -2.57 0.73 -5.80
C ARG A 154 -2.67 1.15 -7.26
N ASN A 155 -3.18 0.26 -8.10
CA ASN A 155 -3.55 0.58 -9.47
C ASN A 155 -4.91 1.26 -9.47
N PHE A 156 -5.08 2.26 -10.35
CA PHE A 156 -6.39 2.85 -10.62
C PHE A 156 -6.99 2.21 -11.87
N GLY A 157 -8.32 2.04 -11.86
CA GLY A 157 -9.04 1.55 -13.03
C GLY A 157 -9.20 2.62 -14.10
N GLY A 158 -9.27 2.20 -15.35
CA GLY A 158 -9.39 3.09 -16.53
C GLY A 158 -8.03 3.52 -17.09
N GLU A 159 -8.08 4.08 -18.30
CA GLU A 159 -6.90 4.64 -18.96
C GLU A 159 -6.79 6.14 -18.65
N PHE A 160 -5.56 6.59 -18.44
CA PHE A 160 -5.17 7.98 -18.31
C PHE A 160 -4.54 8.44 -19.63
N SER A 161 -5.29 9.23 -20.39
CA SER A 161 -4.86 9.74 -21.70
C SER A 161 -4.28 11.15 -21.58
N VAL A 162 -3.13 11.38 -22.20
CA VAL A 162 -2.52 12.70 -22.38
C VAL A 162 -2.63 13.10 -23.85
N SER A 163 -3.39 14.16 -24.13
CA SER A 163 -3.78 14.60 -25.49
C SER A 163 -2.93 15.71 -26.07
#